data_AF-A0A1G2C522-F1
#
_entry.id   AF-A0A1G2C522-F1
#
_cell.length_a   1.000
_cell.length_b   1.000
_cell.length_c   1.000
_cell.angle_alpha   90.00
_cell.angle_beta   90.00
_cell.angle_gamma   90.00
#
_symmetry.space_group_name_H-M   'P 1'
#
loop_
_entity.id
_entity.type
_entity.pdbx_description
1 polymer ?
#
loop_
_entity_poly.entity_id
_entity_poly.type
_entity_poly.pdbx_seq_one_letter_code
_entity_poly.pdbx_strand_id
1 'polypeptide(L)'
;MPYKIFLGSLATTIAFVAYIPYFVNIFRGKTKPHAFSWLVWGIISGIGFLAQLTEGGGSGSWVTGFGALVSFVIFSLALLWGDRHFSRFDWMSLLGAGIAIFLWWLTGEPLLSLILVIIIDALGFLPTFRKGFYKPYEETATT
;
A
#
# COMPACT_ATOMS: atom_id res chain seq x y z
N MET A 1 13.74 -18.76 18.44
CA MET A 1 12.30 -19.09 18.49
C MET A 1 11.81 -19.50 17.10
N PRO A 2 11.95 -20.78 16.72
CA PRO A 2 11.70 -21.27 15.36
C PRO A 2 10.27 -20.99 14.85
N TYR A 3 9.28 -20.94 15.74
CA TYR A 3 7.89 -20.62 15.37
C TYR A 3 7.73 -19.22 14.78
N LYS A 4 8.52 -18.21 15.22
CA LYS A 4 8.44 -16.85 14.67
C LYS A 4 8.87 -16.83 13.20
N ILE A 5 9.91 -17.59 12.87
CA ILE A 5 10.41 -17.73 11.49
C ILE A 5 9.37 -18.43 10.64
N PHE A 6 8.82 -19.55 11.13
CA PHE A 6 7.76 -20.28 10.43
C PHE A 6 6.54 -19.39 10.14
N LEU A 7 6.03 -18.67 11.15
CA LEU A 7 4.87 -17.78 10.98
C LEU A 7 5.16 -16.61 10.05
N GLY A 8 6.36 -16.01 10.15
CA GLY A 8 6.79 -14.94 9.25
C GLY A 8 6.87 -15.43 7.80
N SER A 9 7.55 -16.55 7.55
CA SER A 9 7.62 -17.19 6.23
C SER A 9 6.23 -17.53 5.69
N LEU A 10 5.35 -18.10 6.52
CA LEU A 10 4.00 -18.47 6.13
C LEU A 10 3.17 -17.23 5.74
N ALA A 11 3.19 -16.17 6.55
CA ALA A 11 2.49 -14.92 6.26
C ALA A 11 2.98 -14.27 4.96
N THR A 12 4.29 -14.18 4.75
CA THR A 12 4.87 -13.67 3.51
C THR A 12 4.53 -14.55 2.31
N THR A 13 4.51 -15.88 2.46
CA THR A 13 4.15 -16.80 1.37
C THR A 13 2.68 -16.66 0.99
N ILE A 14 1.78 -16.56 1.97
CA ILE A 14 0.36 -16.31 1.73
C ILE A 14 0.20 -14.99 0.98
N ALA A 15 0.83 -13.91 1.46
CA ALA A 15 0.77 -12.62 0.77
C ALA A 15 1.29 -12.70 -0.67
N PHE A 16 2.40 -13.39 -0.90
CA PHE A 16 2.95 -13.59 -2.25
C PHE A 16 1.96 -14.28 -3.18
N VAL A 17 1.37 -15.40 -2.75
CA VAL A 17 0.39 -16.16 -3.54
C VAL A 17 -0.85 -15.32 -3.83
N ALA A 18 -1.30 -14.54 -2.85
CA ALA A 18 -2.49 -13.73 -2.93
C ALA A 18 -2.35 -12.62 -4.01
N TYR A 19 -1.18 -12.02 -4.18
CA TYR A 19 -0.94 -11.02 -5.24
C TYR A 19 -0.79 -11.60 -6.66
N ILE A 20 -0.56 -12.90 -6.85
CA ILE A 20 -0.42 -13.53 -8.17
C ILE A 20 -1.58 -13.18 -9.12
N PRO A 21 -2.87 -13.39 -8.76
CA PRO A 21 -3.99 -13.02 -9.64
C PRO A 21 -4.01 -11.54 -10.00
N TYR A 22 -3.65 -10.65 -9.07
CA TYR A 22 -3.60 -9.21 -9.32
C TYR A 22 -2.57 -8.87 -10.40
N PHE A 23 -1.34 -9.38 -10.26
CA PHE A 23 -0.29 -9.19 -11.28
C PHE A 23 -0.69 -9.78 -12.63
N VAL A 24 -1.22 -11.00 -12.66
CA VAL A 24 -1.71 -11.63 -13.90
C VAL A 24 -2.76 -10.75 -14.59
N ASN A 25 -3.68 -10.13 -13.84
CA ASN A 25 -4.69 -9.24 -14.39
C ASN A 25 -4.14 -7.89 -14.84
N ILE A 26 -3.11 -7.34 -14.18
CA ILE A 26 -2.38 -6.15 -14.67
C ILE A 26 -1.78 -6.44 -16.03
N PHE A 27 -0.99 -7.51 -16.16
CA PHE A 27 -0.31 -7.84 -17.43
C PHE A 27 -1.29 -8.23 -18.55
N ARG A 28 -2.49 -8.72 -18.20
CA ARG A 28 -3.59 -8.95 -19.14
C ARG A 28 -4.42 -7.70 -19.46
N GLY A 29 -4.10 -6.55 -18.88
CA GLY A 29 -4.82 -5.29 -19.06
C GLY A 29 -6.23 -5.24 -18.44
N LYS A 30 -6.59 -6.27 -17.65
CA LYS A 30 -7.88 -6.33 -16.94
C LYS A 30 -7.88 -5.42 -15.72
N THR A 31 -6.76 -5.35 -15.01
CA THR A 31 -6.60 -4.49 -13.84
C THR A 31 -5.68 -3.33 -14.17
N LYS A 32 -6.13 -2.13 -13.84
CA LYS A 32 -5.39 -0.89 -14.09
C LYS A 32 -5.21 -0.17 -12.75
N PRO A 33 -4.21 -0.54 -11.94
CA PRO A 33 -4.07 0.00 -10.60
C PRO A 33 -4.03 1.53 -10.59
N HIS A 34 -4.59 2.16 -9.56
CA HIS A 34 -4.51 3.62 -9.39
C HIS A 34 -3.19 4.02 -8.72
N ALA A 35 -2.30 4.70 -9.45
CA ALA A 35 -0.93 4.96 -9.01
C ALA A 35 -0.83 5.64 -7.63
N PHE A 36 -1.64 6.68 -7.35
CA PHE A 36 -1.52 7.42 -6.09
C PHE A 36 -1.83 6.58 -4.85
N SER A 37 -2.79 5.66 -4.91
CA SER A 37 -3.10 4.77 -3.80
C SER A 37 -1.92 3.86 -3.48
N TRP A 38 -1.37 3.21 -4.51
CA TRP A 38 -0.23 2.31 -4.37
C TRP A 38 1.04 3.03 -3.93
N LEU A 39 1.22 4.30 -4.32
CA LEU A 39 2.31 5.13 -3.81
C LEU A 39 2.18 5.38 -2.31
N VAL A 40 1.01 5.83 -1.84
CA VAL A 40 0.76 6.12 -0.43
C VAL A 40 0.94 4.85 0.41
N TRP A 41 0.34 3.73 -0.02
CA TRP A 41 0.48 2.44 0.65
C TRP A 41 1.93 1.94 0.69
N GLY A 42 2.68 2.10 -0.40
CA GLY A 42 4.10 1.78 -0.43
C GLY A 42 4.91 2.58 0.57
N ILE A 43 4.66 3.90 0.67
CA ILE A 43 5.35 4.78 1.62
C ILE A 43 5.04 4.38 3.06
N ILE A 44 3.76 4.28 3.44
CA ILE A 44 3.40 3.96 4.84
C ILE A 44 3.81 2.54 5.24
N SER A 45 3.70 1.57 4.33
CA SER A 45 4.16 0.19 4.58
C SER A 45 5.67 0.13 4.70
N GLY A 46 6.40 0.91 3.89
CA GLY A 46 7.86 1.03 3.96
C GLY A 46 8.32 1.64 5.28
N ILE A 47 7.67 2.72 5.71
CA ILE A 47 7.89 3.32 7.04
C ILE A 47 7.63 2.30 8.14
N GLY A 48 6.48 1.61 8.11
CA GLY A 48 6.13 0.60 9.09
C GLY A 48 7.11 -0.57 9.13
N PHE A 49 7.58 -1.02 7.97
CA PHE A 49 8.62 -2.06 7.86
C PHE A 49 9.94 -1.61 8.49
N LEU A 50 10.42 -0.40 8.18
CA LEU A 50 11.65 0.12 8.74
C LEU A 50 11.55 0.31 10.26
N ALA A 51 10.41 0.80 10.75
CA ALA A 51 10.15 0.90 12.19
C ALA A 51 10.19 -0.47 12.89
N GLN A 52 9.53 -1.47 12.30
CA GLN A 52 9.59 -2.84 12.80
C GLN A 52 11.03 -3.39 12.78
N LEU A 53 11.83 -3.10 11.76
CA LEU A 53 13.22 -3.54 11.71
C LEU A 53 14.07 -2.89 12.81
N THR A 54 13.93 -1.58 13.03
CA THR A 54 14.68 -0.85 14.06
C THR A 54 14.31 -1.29 15.48
N GLU A 55 13.07 -1.73 15.69
CA GLU A 55 12.55 -2.24 16.96
C GLU A 55 12.82 -3.76 17.16
N GLY A 56 13.57 -4.40 16.25
CA GLY A 56 13.89 -5.83 16.37
C GLY A 56 12.72 -6.77 16.05
N GLY A 57 11.77 -6.35 15.22
CA GLY A 57 10.59 -7.11 14.80
C GLY A 57 10.89 -8.43 14.09
N GLY A 58 12.13 -8.62 13.60
CA GLY A 58 12.61 -9.89 13.08
C GLY A 58 11.76 -10.44 11.93
N SER A 59 11.47 -11.74 11.94
CA SER A 59 10.68 -12.40 10.90
C SER A 59 9.23 -11.92 10.79
N GLY A 60 8.68 -11.26 11.82
CA GLY A 60 7.35 -10.65 11.76
C GLY A 60 7.27 -9.48 10.79
N SER A 61 8.40 -8.81 10.53
CA SER A 61 8.46 -7.65 9.64
C SER A 61 8.44 -8.01 8.14
N TRP A 62 8.71 -9.28 7.79
CA TRP A 62 8.88 -9.69 6.40
C TRP A 62 7.64 -9.48 5.55
N VAL A 63 6.45 -9.74 6.08
CA VAL A 63 5.19 -9.53 5.36
C VAL A 63 4.93 -8.04 5.10
N THR A 64 5.27 -7.17 6.06
CA THR A 64 5.15 -5.71 5.90
C THR A 64 6.14 -5.19 4.86
N GLY A 65 7.39 -5.65 4.90
CA GLY A 65 8.40 -5.32 3.89
C GLY A 65 8.03 -5.82 2.49
N PHE A 66 7.47 -7.02 2.40
CA PHE A 66 6.94 -7.55 1.14
C PHE A 66 5.77 -6.71 0.62
N GLY A 67 4.83 -6.32 1.48
CA GLY A 67 3.72 -5.43 1.12
C GLY A 67 4.20 -4.07 0.61
N ALA A 68 5.22 -3.49 1.25
CA ALA A 68 5.84 -2.25 0.79
C ALA A 68 6.46 -2.41 -0.61
N LEU A 69 7.26 -3.47 -0.81
CA LEU A 69 7.89 -3.78 -2.09
C LEU A 69 6.83 -3.96 -3.20
N VAL A 70 5.83 -4.81 -2.97
CA VAL A 70 4.74 -5.06 -3.92
C VAL A 70 4.01 -3.77 -4.25
N SER A 71 3.74 -2.92 -3.26
CA SER A 71 3.06 -1.64 -3.50
C SER A 71 3.86 -0.72 -4.41
N PHE A 72 5.18 -0.61 -4.22
CA PHE A 72 6.03 0.17 -5.12
C PHE A 72 6.15 -0.43 -6.52
N VAL A 73 6.17 -1.76 -6.64
CA VAL A 73 6.12 -2.43 -7.95
C VAL A 73 4.79 -2.11 -8.64
N ILE A 74 3.66 -2.28 -7.97
CA ILE A 74 2.34 -2.00 -8.54
C ILE A 74 2.18 -0.52 -8.88
N PHE A 75 2.68 0.40 -8.04
CA PHE A 75 2.76 1.82 -8.36
C PHE A 75 3.53 2.06 -9.67
N SER A 76 4.70 1.45 -9.82
CA SER A 76 5.51 1.56 -11.04
C SER A 76 4.76 1.02 -12.26
N LEU A 77 4.07 -0.12 -12.11
CA LEU A 77 3.23 -0.68 -13.16
C LEU A 77 2.02 0.21 -13.47
N ALA A 78 1.43 0.86 -12.46
CA ALA A 78 0.31 1.78 -12.61
C ALA A 78 0.70 3.02 -13.44
N LEU A 79 1.92 3.52 -13.30
CA LEU A 79 2.42 4.62 -14.12
C LEU A 79 2.56 4.22 -15.59
N LEU A 80 2.99 2.98 -15.85
CA LEU A 80 3.22 2.46 -17.20
C LEU A 80 1.91 2.04 -17.88
N TRP A 81 1.09 1.24 -17.19
CA TRP A 81 -0.07 0.52 -17.74
C TRP A 81 -1.40 0.78 -17.01
N GLY A 82 -1.38 1.54 -15.91
CA GLY A 82 -2.58 1.87 -15.13
C GLY A 82 -3.43 2.98 -15.74
N ASP A 83 -4.44 3.41 -14.98
CA ASP A 83 -5.29 4.53 -15.38
C ASP A 83 -4.54 5.85 -15.22
N ARG A 84 -4.30 6.55 -16.33
CA ARG A 84 -3.56 7.81 -16.35
C ARG A 84 -4.43 9.04 -16.10
N HIS A 85 -5.73 8.86 -15.84
CA HIS A 85 -6.64 9.94 -15.54
C HIS A 85 -6.63 10.28 -14.05
N PHE A 86 -5.78 11.24 -13.68
CA PHE A 86 -5.77 11.80 -12.33
C PHE A 86 -6.71 13.00 -12.25
N SER A 87 -7.81 12.84 -11.53
CA SER A 87 -8.74 13.93 -11.25
C SER A 87 -8.20 14.87 -10.17
N ARG A 88 -8.81 16.05 -10.01
CA ARG A 88 -8.50 16.97 -8.91
C ARG A 88 -8.66 16.33 -7.54
N PHE A 89 -9.63 15.42 -7.38
CA PHE A 89 -9.85 14.70 -6.15
C PHE A 89 -8.66 13.78 -5.80
N ASP A 90 -8.05 13.12 -6.79
CA ASP A 90 -6.85 12.28 -6.56
C ASP A 90 -5.68 13.10 -6.06
N TRP A 91 -5.48 14.28 -6.66
CA TRP A 91 -4.44 15.20 -6.24
C TRP A 91 -4.67 15.75 -4.82
N MET A 92 -5.92 16.05 -4.46
CA MET A 92 -6.26 16.47 -3.10
C MET A 92 -6.03 15.35 -2.08
N SER A 93 -6.39 14.11 -2.42
CA SER A 93 -6.12 12.92 -1.60
C SER A 93 -4.61 12.72 -1.41
N LEU A 94 -3.82 12.80 -2.48
CA LEU A 94 -2.36 12.65 -2.43
C LEU A 94 -1.71 13.77 -1.62
N LEU A 95 -2.11 15.03 -1.82
CA LEU A 95 -1.62 16.18 -1.06
C LEU A 95 -1.96 16.02 0.42
N GLY A 96 -3.20 15.64 0.74
CA GLY A 96 -3.64 15.40 2.11
C GLY A 96 -2.85 14.29 2.78
N ALA A 97 -2.61 13.18 2.08
CA ALA A 97 -1.78 12.09 2.57
C ALA A 97 -0.34 12.56 2.82
N GLY A 98 0.24 13.35 1.90
CA GLY A 98 1.56 13.96 2.07
C GLY A 98 1.66 14.89 3.29
N ILE A 99 0.65 15.74 3.51
CA ILE A 99 0.57 16.60 4.69
C ILE A 99 0.45 15.76 5.97
N ALA A 100 -0.40 14.74 5.98
CA ALA A 100 -0.57 13.86 7.14
C ALA A 100 0.70 13.07 7.45
N ILE A 101 1.45 12.59 6.44
CA ILE A 101 2.78 11.98 6.60
C ILE A 101 3.76 12.98 7.21
N PHE A 102 3.76 14.22 6.73
CA PHE A 102 4.63 15.27 7.27
C PHE A 102 4.29 15.59 8.74
N LEU A 103 3.01 15.70 9.08
CA LEU A 103 2.56 15.91 10.46
C LEU A 103 2.91 14.72 11.36
N TRP A 104 2.78 13.48 10.85
CA TRP A 104 3.14 12.26 11.56
C TRP A 104 4.62 12.28 11.95
N TRP A 105 5.48 12.69 11.02
CA TRP A 105 6.92 12.81 11.25
C TRP A 105 7.27 13.83 12.35
N LEU A 106 6.43 14.86 12.56
CA LEU A 106 6.65 15.90 13.57
C LEU A 106 6.12 15.56 14.97
N THR A 107 5.09 14.73 15.08
CA THR A 107 4.29 14.64 16.33
C THR A 107 4.96 13.81 17.42
N GLY A 108 5.70 12.75 17.07
CA GLY A 108 6.44 11.90 18.01
C GLY A 108 5.61 11.17 19.09
N GLU A 109 4.34 11.52 19.25
CA GLU A 109 3.41 10.97 20.24
C GLU A 109 2.70 9.73 19.67
N PRO A 110 2.63 8.60 20.42
CA PRO A 110 2.08 7.34 19.90
C PRO A 110 0.63 7.41 19.42
N LEU A 111 -0.27 8.06 20.16
CA LEU A 111 -1.69 8.13 19.80
C LEU A 111 -1.91 8.97 18.53
N LEU A 112 -1.32 10.15 18.46
CA LEU A 112 -1.37 11.02 17.28
C LEU A 112 -0.74 10.34 16.07
N SER A 113 0.36 9.61 16.27
CA SER A 113 0.98 8.83 15.21
C SER A 113 0.01 7.79 14.62
N LEU A 114 -0.70 7.07 15.48
CA LEU A 114 -1.69 6.08 15.06
C LEU A 114 -2.87 6.73 14.31
N ILE A 115 -3.41 7.82 14.85
CA ILE A 115 -4.51 8.58 14.22
C ILE A 115 -4.09 9.06 12.82
N LEU A 116 -2.88 9.61 12.68
CA LEU A 116 -2.38 10.10 11.41
C LEU A 116 -2.15 8.97 10.41
N VAL A 117 -1.63 7.81 10.83
CA VAL A 117 -1.49 6.64 9.95
C VAL A 117 -2.85 6.19 9.41
N ILE A 118 -3.89 6.14 10.25
CA ILE A 118 -5.25 5.80 9.81
C ILE A 118 -5.77 6.83 8.79
N ILE A 119 -5.52 8.12 9.02
CA ILE A 119 -5.91 9.18 8.07
C ILE A 119 -5.15 9.03 6.74
N ILE A 120 -3.84 8.77 6.78
CA ILE A 120 -3.03 8.57 5.59
C ILE A 120 -3.55 7.37 4.79
N ASP A 121 -3.87 6.26 5.46
CA ASP A 121 -4.39 5.06 4.82
C ASP A 121 -5.76 5.32 4.18
N ALA A 122 -6.66 5.99 4.89
CA ALA A 122 -7.96 6.40 4.35
C ALA A 122 -7.81 7.29 3.12
N LEU A 123 -6.93 8.32 3.18
CA LEU A 123 -6.65 9.20 2.06
C LEU A 123 -6.02 8.44 0.89
N GLY A 124 -5.11 7.50 1.14
CA GLY A 124 -4.52 6.62 0.15
C GLY A 124 -5.55 5.73 -0.54
N PHE A 125 -6.59 5.30 0.16
CA PHE A 125 -7.66 4.47 -0.40
C PHE A 125 -8.63 5.26 -1.31
N LEU A 126 -8.87 6.55 -1.04
CA LEU A 126 -9.88 7.36 -1.73
C LEU A 126 -9.83 7.34 -3.27
N PRO A 127 -8.66 7.43 -3.94
CA PRO A 127 -8.56 7.36 -5.40
C PRO A 127 -9.06 6.01 -5.96
N THR A 128 -8.62 4.90 -5.35
CA THR A 128 -9.03 3.55 -5.72
C THR A 128 -10.52 3.33 -5.45
N PHE A 129 -11.01 3.81 -4.30
CA PHE A 129 -12.44 3.76 -3.97
C PHE A 129 -13.28 4.49 -5.02
N ARG A 130 -12.96 5.75 -5.32
CA ARG A 130 -13.66 6.53 -6.34
C ARG A 130 -13.62 5.82 -7.68
N LYS A 131 -12.45 5.34 -8.08
CA LYS A 131 -12.28 4.57 -9.31
C LYS A 131 -13.18 3.34 -9.34
N GLY A 132 -13.29 2.60 -8.24
CA GLY A 132 -14.15 1.42 -8.12
C GLY A 132 -15.61 1.68 -8.45
N PHE A 133 -16.14 2.88 -8.15
CA PHE A 133 -17.51 3.24 -8.56
C PHE A 133 -17.65 3.54 -10.05
N TYR A 134 -16.69 4.23 -10.65
CA TYR A 134 -16.80 4.67 -12.05
C TYR A 134 -16.28 3.64 -13.05
N LYS A 135 -15.33 2.79 -12.64
CA LYS A 135 -14.67 1.77 -13.46
C LYS A 135 -14.56 0.44 -12.68
N PRO A 136 -15.70 -0.16 -12.29
CA PRO A 136 -15.73 -1.31 -11.37
C PRO A 136 -15.00 -2.55 -11.89
N TYR A 137 -14.84 -2.70 -13.21
CA TYR A 137 -14.18 -3.86 -13.82
C TYR A 137 -12.67 -3.68 -14.00
N GLU A 138 -12.09 -2.55 -13.59
CA GLU A 138 -10.65 -2.28 -13.73
C GLU A 138 -9.83 -2.58 -12.46
N GLU A 139 -10.46 -3.12 -11.42
CA GLU A 139 -9.78 -3.65 -10.22
C GLU A 139 -10.04 -5.15 -10.09
N THR A 140 -9.06 -5.90 -9.57
CA THR A 140 -9.26 -7.35 -9.32
C THR A 140 -9.99 -7.54 -8.00
N ALA A 141 -11.07 -8.33 -7.99
CA ALA A 141 -11.84 -8.64 -6.76
C ALA A 141 -11.12 -9.57 -5.77
N THR A 142 -10.01 -10.18 -6.19
CA THR A 142 -9.22 -11.15 -5.42
C THR A 142 -7.75 -10.74 -5.47
N THR A 143 -7.18 -10.61 -4.27
CA THR A 143 -5.77 -10.31 -4.00
C THR A 143 -5.31 -11.13 -2.82
#